data_AF-A0A5Y5LWG8-F1
#
_entry.id   AF-A0A5Y5LWG8-F1
#
_cell.length_a   1.000
_cell.length_b   1.000
_cell.length_c   1.000
_cell.angle_alpha   90.00
_cell.angle_beta   90.00
_cell.angle_gamma   90.00
#
_symmetry.space_group_name_H-M   'P 1'
#
loop_
_entity.id
_entity.type
_entity.pdbx_description
1 polymer ?
#
loop_
_entity_poly.entity_id
_entity_poly.type
_entity_poly.pdbx_seq_one_letter_code
_entity_poly.pdbx_strand_id
1 'polypeptide(L)'
;YGSGAHGNTIITFIDNSEKIKKCFDLDIRKQGMYLQNSSIIIQEPNIENFKDLEAIIIAAPLYEEEIIRSLREKGYKGDIIATEKELKII
;
A
#
# COMPACT_ATOMS: atom_id res chain seq x y z
N TYR A 1 0.37 0.16 0.09
CA TYR A 1 -0.11 -1.04 0.78
C TYR A 1 1.01 -1.56 1.67
N GLY A 2 0.78 -1.67 2.98
CA GLY A 2 1.77 -2.01 4.00
C GLY A 2 2.07 -0.82 4.90
N SER A 3 1.72 -0.94 6.18
CA SER A 3 1.95 0.10 7.21
C SER A 3 3.21 -0.11 8.06
N GLY A 4 4.04 -1.09 7.68
CA GLY A 4 5.28 -1.43 8.38
C GLY A 4 6.42 -0.44 8.14
N ALA A 5 7.65 -0.85 8.47
CA ALA A 5 8.84 0.00 8.35
C ALA A 5 9.00 0.60 6.94
N HIS A 6 8.89 -0.22 5.89
CA HIS A 6 9.01 0.24 4.51
C HIS A 6 7.96 1.27 4.11
N GLY A 7 6.70 1.12 4.56
CA GLY A 7 5.64 2.10 4.29
C GLY A 7 5.93 3.46 4.93
N ASN A 8 6.47 3.46 6.15
CA ASN A 8 6.91 4.68 6.84
C ASN A 8 8.15 5.29 6.18
N THR A 9 9.09 4.47 5.69
CA THR A 9 10.25 4.95 4.92
C THR A 9 9.80 5.62 3.62
N ILE A 10 8.90 5.00 2.85
CA ILE A 10 8.42 5.55 1.57
C ILE A 10 7.79 6.93 1.80
N ILE A 11 6.86 7.06 2.75
CA ILE A 11 6.20 8.36 2.97
C ILE A 11 7.17 9.46 3.44
N THR A 12 8.24 9.07 4.15
CA THR A 12 9.24 10.01 4.67
C THR A 12 10.18 10.52 3.57
N PHE A 13 10.56 9.66 2.62
CA PHE A 13 11.63 9.95 1.66
C PHE A 13 11.17 10.13 0.21
N ILE A 14 9.92 9.80 -0.11
CA ILE A 14 9.40 10.00 -1.47
C ILE A 14 9.18 11.49 -1.75
N ASP A 15 9.56 11.94 -2.94
CA ASP A 15 9.16 13.25 -3.44
C ASP A 15 7.64 13.29 -3.66
N ASN A 16 7.03 14.46 -3.46
CA ASN A 16 5.59 14.65 -3.60
C ASN A 16 4.76 13.73 -2.68
N SER A 17 5.20 13.54 -1.42
CA SER A 17 4.54 12.67 -0.43
C SER A 17 3.08 13.07 -0.17
N GLU A 18 2.71 14.31 -0.43
CA GLU A 18 1.32 14.79 -0.37
C GLU A 18 0.38 14.08 -1.36
N LYS A 19 0.91 13.41 -2.39
CA LYS A 19 0.11 12.59 -3.32
C LYS A 19 -0.33 11.25 -2.70
N ILE A 20 0.35 10.79 -1.65
CA ILE A 20 -0.04 9.56 -0.95
C ILE A 20 -1.18 9.90 0.02
N LYS A 21 -2.40 9.48 -0.33
CA LYS A 21 -3.61 9.83 0.44
C LYS A 21 -4.04 8.76 1.45
N LYS A 22 -3.68 7.50 1.22
CA LYS A 22 -4.21 6.35 1.95
C LYS A 22 -3.12 5.32 2.24
N CYS A 23 -3.23 4.63 3.38
CA CYS A 23 -2.43 3.46 3.69
C CYS A 23 -3.35 2.26 3.94
N PHE A 24 -2.98 1.08 3.44
CA PHE A 24 -3.73 -0.16 3.64
C PHE A 24 -2.94 -1.18 4.41
N ASP A 25 -3.59 -1.85 5.37
CA ASP A 25 -3.02 -2.98 6.10
C ASP A 25 -4.13 -3.92 6.59
N LEU A 26 -3.86 -5.23 6.62
CA LEU A 26 -4.79 -6.23 7.13
C LEU A 26 -4.76 -6.34 8.65
N ASP A 27 -3.73 -5.79 9.32
CA ASP A 27 -3.65 -5.77 10.77
C ASP A 27 -4.72 -4.84 11.36
N ILE A 28 -5.81 -5.44 11.84
CA ILE A 28 -6.96 -4.75 12.45
C ILE A 28 -6.56 -3.82 13.59
N ARG A 29 -5.44 -4.09 14.29
CA ARG A 29 -4.99 -3.28 15.42
C ARG A 29 -4.44 -1.93 14.98
N LYS A 30 -4.00 -1.83 13.71
CA LYS A 30 -3.45 -0.62 13.12
C LYS A 30 -4.51 0.20 12.39
N GLN A 31 -5.63 -0.40 12.01
CA GLN A 31 -6.68 0.29 11.28
C GLN A 31 -7.28 1.40 12.15
N GLY A 32 -7.46 2.59 11.56
CA GLY A 32 -7.84 3.81 12.28
C GLY A 32 -6.67 4.55 12.95
N MET A 33 -5.47 3.94 13.03
CA MET A 33 -4.24 4.64 13.39
C MET A 33 -3.63 5.35 12.17
N TYR A 34 -2.56 6.12 12.40
CA TYR A 34 -1.88 6.91 11.39
C TYR A 34 -0.49 6.34 11.07
N LEU A 35 -0.03 6.51 9.83
CA LEU A 35 1.39 6.37 9.52
C LEU A 35 2.19 7.43 10.27
N GLN A 36 3.42 7.08 10.67
CA GLN A 36 4.26 7.94 11.50
C GLN A 36 4.47 9.31 10.85
N ASN A 37 4.37 10.37 11.65
CA ASN A 37 4.54 11.76 11.24
C ASN A 37 3.69 12.19 10.02
N SER A 38 2.52 11.57 9.82
CA SER A 38 1.63 11.90 8.72
C SER A 38 0.18 11.96 9.17
N SER A 39 -0.68 12.57 8.35
CA SER A 39 -2.15 12.53 8.52
C SER A 39 -2.80 11.35 7.79
N ILE A 40 -2.02 10.36 7.34
CA ILE A 40 -2.54 9.24 6.55
C ILE A 40 -3.03 8.14 7.47
N ILE A 41 -4.33 7.88 7.42
CA ILE A 41 -4.97 6.81 8.20
C ILE A 41 -4.70 5.45 7.53
N ILE A 42 -4.41 4.46 8.37
CA ILE A 42 -4.30 3.05 7.97
C ILE A 42 -5.72 2.48 7.90
N GLN A 43 -6.09 1.91 6.76
CA GLN A 43 -7.42 1.44 6.44
C GLN A 43 -7.40 -0.02 6.01
N GLU A 44 -8.54 -0.69 6.12
CA GLU A 44 -8.72 -1.98 5.48
C GLU A 44 -8.72 -1.82 3.95
N PRO A 45 -8.06 -2.71 3.18
CA PRO A 45 -8.22 -2.76 1.74
C PRO A 45 -9.62 -3.31 1.38
N ASN A 46 -10.51 -2.44 0.92
CA ASN A 46 -11.85 -2.80 0.42
C ASN A 46 -12.32 -1.78 -0.63
N ILE A 47 -13.39 -2.13 -1.36
CA ILE A 47 -13.88 -1.36 -2.51
C ILE A 47 -14.23 0.10 -2.17
N GLU A 48 -14.74 0.35 -0.98
CA GLU A 48 -15.08 1.70 -0.51
C GLU A 48 -13.82 2.53 -0.26
N ASN A 49 -12.82 1.93 0.38
CA ASN A 49 -11.56 2.58 0.68
C ASN A 49 -10.69 2.78 -0.59
N PHE A 50 -10.94 2.03 -1.66
CA PHE A 50 -10.26 2.19 -2.95
C PHE A 50 -10.73 3.38 -3.79
N LYS A 51 -11.86 4.03 -3.42
CA LYS A 51 -12.37 5.19 -4.15
C LYS A 51 -11.31 6.28 -4.30
N ASP A 52 -11.30 6.93 -5.47
CA ASP A 52 -10.41 8.06 -5.79
C ASP A 52 -8.91 7.72 -5.72
N LEU A 53 -8.54 6.47 -6.02
CA LEU A 53 -7.15 6.02 -6.12
C LEU A 53 -6.80 5.61 -7.56
N GLU A 54 -5.80 6.26 -8.12
CA GLU A 54 -5.26 5.93 -9.43
C GLU A 54 -4.30 4.72 -9.36
N ALA A 55 -3.46 4.68 -8.33
CA ALA A 55 -2.46 3.64 -8.14
C ALA A 55 -2.30 3.22 -6.66
N ILE A 56 -1.86 1.98 -6.44
CA ILE A 56 -1.42 1.46 -5.15
C ILE A 56 0.05 1.04 -5.26
N ILE A 57 0.92 1.64 -4.43
CA ILE A 57 2.31 1.21 -4.27
C ILE A 57 2.38 0.11 -3.21
N ILE A 58 3.04 -1.01 -3.51
CA ILE A 58 3.27 -2.10 -2.54
C ILE A 58 4.54 -1.79 -1.75
N ALA A 59 4.39 -1.60 -0.44
CA ALA A 59 5.47 -1.39 0.52
C ALA A 59 5.81 -2.67 1.31
N ALA A 60 5.14 -3.78 1.01
CA ALA A 60 5.33 -5.09 1.65
C ALA A 60 5.80 -6.11 0.59
N PRO A 61 7.07 -6.01 0.13
CA PRO A 61 7.56 -6.77 -1.03
C PRO A 61 7.51 -8.28 -0.85
N LEU A 62 7.66 -8.77 0.39
CA LEU A 62 7.65 -10.20 0.70
C LEU A 62 6.30 -10.90 0.40
N TYR A 63 5.21 -10.12 0.29
CA TYR A 63 3.86 -10.63 0.08
C TYR A 63 3.25 -10.06 -1.22
N GLU A 64 4.08 -9.59 -2.14
CA GLU A 64 3.66 -8.80 -3.29
C GLU A 64 2.62 -9.51 -4.17
N GLU A 65 2.88 -10.76 -4.57
CA GLU A 65 1.93 -11.54 -5.39
C GLU A 65 0.58 -11.75 -4.68
N GLU A 66 0.62 -12.08 -3.38
CA GLU A 66 -0.58 -12.27 -2.58
C GLU A 66 -1.38 -10.98 -2.44
N ILE A 67 -0.69 -9.86 -2.22
CA ILE A 67 -1.29 -8.53 -2.13
C ILE A 67 -1.93 -8.16 -3.48
N ILE A 68 -1.24 -8.36 -4.60
CA ILE A 68 -1.78 -8.09 -5.94
C ILE A 68 -3.07 -8.89 -6.16
N ARG A 69 -3.02 -10.21 -5.92
CA ARG A 69 -4.20 -11.08 -6.05
C ARG A 69 -5.35 -10.60 -5.17
N SER A 70 -5.07 -10.35 -3.89
CA SER A 70 -6.07 -9.89 -2.93
C SER A 70 -6.69 -8.55 -3.33
N LEU A 71 -5.90 -7.59 -3.80
CA LEU A 71 -6.39 -6.29 -4.29
C LEU A 71 -7.33 -6.45 -5.48
N ARG A 72 -7.01 -7.33 -6.43
CA ARG A 72 -7.86 -7.62 -7.58
C ARG A 72 -9.15 -8.32 -7.18
N GLU A 73 -9.09 -9.32 -6.31
CA GLU A 73 -10.27 -10.01 -5.75
C GLU A 73 -11.18 -9.06 -4.97
N LYS A 74 -10.61 -8.10 -4.25
CA LYS A 74 -11.34 -7.04 -3.53
C LYS A 74 -11.85 -5.91 -4.45
N GLY A 75 -11.65 -6.03 -5.76
CA GLY A 75 -12.23 -5.14 -6.76
C GLY A 75 -11.41 -3.90 -7.10
N TYR A 76 -10.13 -3.83 -6.70
CA TYR A 76 -9.26 -2.73 -7.12
C TYR A 76 -8.92 -2.86 -8.62
N LYS A 77 -9.22 -1.81 -9.40
CA LYS A 77 -9.03 -1.78 -10.86
C LYS A 77 -7.91 -0.87 -11.34
N GLY A 78 -7.33 -0.05 -10.45
CA GLY A 78 -6.24 0.87 -10.80
C GLY A 78 -4.88 0.18 -10.94
N ASP A 79 -3.85 0.99 -11.09
CA ASP A 79 -2.48 0.52 -11.27
C ASP A 79 -1.89 0.01 -9.96
N ILE A 80 -1.10 -1.07 -10.04
CA ILE A 80 -0.38 -1.58 -8.89
C ILE A 80 1.11 -1.45 -9.17
N ILE A 81 1.78 -0.62 -8.38
CA ILE A 81 3.21 -0.39 -8.46
C ILE A 81 3.88 -1.34 -7.47
N ALA A 82 4.48 -2.37 -8.02
CA ALA A 82 5.16 -3.44 -7.32
C ALA A 82 6.69 -3.21 -7.36
N THR A 83 7.42 -3.90 -6.50
CA THR A 83 8.88 -3.78 -6.35
C THR A 83 9.66 -4.81 -7.15
N GLU A 84 9.04 -5.91 -7.61
CA GLU A 84 9.75 -6.88 -8.43
C GLU A 84 10.06 -6.37 -9.84
N LYS A 85 11.36 -6.35 -10.14
CA LYS A 85 11.90 -6.81 -11.42
C LYS A 85 12.34 -8.25 -11.21
N GLU A 86 11.93 -9.18 -12.07
CA GLU A 86 12.40 -10.57 -12.09
C GLU A 86 13.89 -10.69 -11.67
N LEU A 87 14.17 -11.32 -10.53
CA LEU A 87 15.50 -11.82 -10.23
C LEU A 87 15.58 -13.26 -10.73
N LYS A 88 15.95 -13.42 -12.01
CA LYS A 88 16.29 -14.72 -12.59
C LYS A 88 17.65 -15.17 -12.05
N ILE A 89 17.66 -16.23 -11.23
CA ILE A 89 18.89 -16.96 -10.93
C ILE A 89 19.25 -17.73 -12.20
N ILE A 90 20.36 -17.35 -12.83
CA ILE A 90 20.96 -18.04 -13.99
C ILE A 90 21.92 -19.12 -13.48
#